data_AF-F5YKM1-F1
#
_entry.id   AF-F5YKM1-F1
#
_cell.length_a   1.000
_cell.length_b   1.000
_cell.length_c   1.000
_cell.angle_alpha   90.00
_cell.angle_beta   90.00
_cell.angle_gamma   90.00
#
_symmetry.space_group_name_H-M   'P 1'
#
loop_
_entity.id
_entity.type
_entity.pdbx_description
1 polymer ?
#
loop_
_entity_poly.entity_id
_entity_poly.type
_entity_poly.pdbx_seq_one_letter_code
_entity_poly.pdbx_strand_id
1 'polypeptide(L)'
;MKITQIGEILNEKAKTHRIGEIQVIRYKMGLQGKKAIQRLFLISEDTLQWWGNWVLLFGGHRDFMFSLSLDSTDRLWYGLSFPLQNKGMYAFRRDDPKLKKCYKSFNKLYDKSPDLFSDYTMWREVNRSIVDITQVQKINNKTSDGVEAIFIGKAVKLNDIDYEEILTTFDNMIGIYIKVNSGDLEASYENLKEPPPKPKEIWPWSDEVIKRTLNDLPDLVFGVDLETRSRVMLKRNDGTYGHITLVNALNRVYTVVDKDENVEYYSDVHEMVKAGWVLD
;
A
#
# COMPACT_ATOMS: atom_id res chain seq x y z
N MET A 1 9.55 0.24 -23.53
CA MET A 1 9.43 -0.60 -22.32
C MET A 1 8.26 -0.08 -21.50
N LYS A 2 7.42 -0.96 -20.92
CA LYS A 2 6.27 -0.52 -20.09
C LYS A 2 6.68 -0.35 -18.63
N ILE A 3 6.01 0.52 -17.88
CA ILE A 3 6.28 0.71 -16.44
C ILE A 3 6.07 -0.58 -15.61
N THR A 4 5.18 -1.47 -16.07
CA THR A 4 4.98 -2.79 -15.45
C THR A 4 6.25 -3.64 -15.49
N GLN A 5 6.92 -3.69 -16.64
CA GLN A 5 8.14 -4.45 -16.83
C GLN A 5 9.26 -3.90 -15.94
N ILE A 6 9.36 -2.57 -15.85
CA ILE A 6 10.32 -1.89 -14.96
C ILE A 6 10.07 -2.29 -13.51
N GLY A 7 8.81 -2.22 -13.06
CA GLY A 7 8.47 -2.58 -11.69
C GLY A 7 8.71 -4.06 -11.36
N GLU A 8 8.51 -4.96 -12.33
CA GLU A 8 8.77 -6.40 -12.15
C GLU A 8 10.26 -6.66 -11.97
N ILE A 9 11.08 -6.05 -12.83
CA ILE A 9 12.55 -6.12 -12.72
C ILE A 9 13.02 -5.56 -11.36
N LEU A 10 12.47 -4.42 -10.94
CA LEU A 10 12.79 -3.82 -9.63
C LEU A 10 12.35 -4.71 -8.46
N ASN A 11 11.17 -5.34 -8.53
CA ASN A 11 10.71 -6.28 -7.50
C ASN A 11 11.69 -7.45 -7.31
N GLU A 12 12.18 -8.02 -8.41
CA GLU A 12 13.11 -9.14 -8.37
C GLU A 12 14.48 -8.72 -7.82
N LYS A 13 15.04 -7.62 -8.33
CA LYS A 13 16.34 -7.11 -7.89
C LYS A 13 16.34 -6.60 -6.45
N ALA A 14 15.23 -5.99 -6.00
CA ALA A 14 15.08 -5.46 -4.66
C ALA A 14 15.30 -6.51 -3.55
N LYS A 15 15.18 -7.81 -3.84
CA LYS A 15 15.44 -8.91 -2.89
C LYS A 15 16.85 -8.87 -2.28
N THR A 16 17.80 -8.26 -2.98
CA THR A 16 19.20 -8.11 -2.53
C THR A 16 19.52 -6.73 -1.97
N HIS A 17 18.52 -5.84 -1.94
CA HIS A 17 18.62 -4.48 -1.42
C HIS A 17 17.82 -4.32 -0.15
N ARG A 18 18.15 -3.28 0.62
CA ARG A 18 17.44 -2.96 1.86
C ARG A 18 15.98 -2.63 1.61
N ILE A 19 15.67 -2.00 0.47
CA ILE A 19 14.31 -1.66 0.05
C ILE A 19 13.44 -2.90 -0.18
N GLY A 20 14.02 -4.07 -0.45
CA GLY A 20 13.28 -5.34 -0.48
C GLY A 20 12.59 -5.68 0.85
N GLU A 21 13.12 -5.16 1.96
CA GLU A 21 12.57 -5.36 3.30
C GLU A 21 11.52 -4.30 3.68
N ILE A 22 11.09 -3.44 2.76
CA ILE A 22 10.18 -2.33 3.07
C ILE A 22 8.88 -2.76 3.76
N GLN A 23 8.37 -3.95 3.44
CA GLN A 23 7.18 -4.48 4.11
C GLN A 23 7.47 -4.90 5.56
N VAL A 24 8.67 -5.40 5.85
CA VAL A 24 9.13 -5.66 7.22
C VAL A 24 9.25 -4.35 7.99
N ILE A 25 9.85 -3.33 7.36
CA ILE A 25 9.97 -1.98 7.93
C ILE A 25 8.59 -1.43 8.31
N ARG A 26 7.65 -1.47 7.38
CA ARG A 26 6.27 -0.99 7.59
C ARG A 26 5.55 -1.73 8.70
N TYR A 27 5.76 -3.05 8.79
CA TYR A 27 5.23 -3.85 9.88
C TYR A 27 5.82 -3.41 11.22
N LYS A 28 7.15 -3.30 11.32
CA LYS A 28 7.88 -2.77 12.49
C LYS A 28 7.41 -1.38 12.93
N MET A 29 7.09 -0.51 11.98
CA MET A 29 6.55 0.83 12.24
C MET A 29 5.06 0.84 12.62
N GLY A 30 4.38 -0.31 12.63
CA GLY A 30 2.95 -0.41 12.88
C GLY A 30 2.06 0.20 11.77
N LEU A 31 2.63 0.46 10.59
CA LEU A 31 1.92 0.99 9.42
C LEU A 31 1.02 -0.06 8.76
N GLN A 32 1.25 -1.34 9.03
CA GLN A 32 0.41 -2.44 8.61
C GLN A 32 0.19 -3.46 9.75
N GLY A 33 -1.00 -4.06 9.78
CA GLY A 33 -1.40 -5.01 10.83
C GLY A 33 -0.78 -6.40 10.68
N LYS A 34 -0.26 -6.74 9.51
CA LYS A 34 0.37 -8.02 9.18
C LYS A 34 1.67 -7.80 8.42
N LYS A 35 2.59 -8.75 8.54
CA LYS A 35 3.77 -8.82 7.66
C LYS A 35 3.29 -9.14 6.25
N ALA A 36 3.28 -8.14 5.37
CA ALA A 36 2.90 -8.33 3.98
C ALA A 36 3.97 -9.14 3.20
N ILE A 37 3.56 -9.71 2.07
CA ILE A 37 4.45 -10.34 1.09
C ILE A 37 5.59 -9.37 0.76
N GLN A 38 6.84 -9.84 0.75
CA GLN A 38 8.04 -9.04 0.43
C GLN A 38 8.08 -8.66 -1.05
N ARG A 39 7.17 -7.77 -1.43
CA ARG A 39 7.06 -7.18 -2.76
C ARG A 39 7.13 -5.66 -2.62
N LEU A 40 7.95 -5.04 -3.45
CA LEU A 40 8.13 -3.59 -3.47
C LEU A 40 6.89 -2.94 -4.09
N PHE A 41 6.54 -3.33 -5.31
CA PHE A 41 5.48 -2.71 -6.10
C PHE A 41 4.38 -3.71 -6.47
N LEU A 42 3.12 -3.28 -6.35
CA LEU A 42 2.00 -4.02 -6.93
C LEU A 42 1.88 -3.69 -8.41
N ILE A 43 1.88 -4.70 -9.25
CA ILE A 43 1.85 -4.55 -10.70
C ILE A 43 0.70 -5.40 -11.20
N SER A 44 -0.38 -4.74 -11.58
CA SER A 44 -1.53 -5.36 -12.23
C SER A 44 -2.11 -4.38 -13.27
N GLU A 45 -2.76 -4.91 -14.31
CA GLU A 45 -3.42 -4.06 -15.30
C GLU A 45 -4.49 -3.18 -14.66
N ASP A 46 -5.22 -3.72 -13.67
CA ASP A 46 -6.19 -2.96 -12.88
C ASP A 46 -5.54 -1.76 -12.19
N THR A 47 -4.39 -1.94 -11.53
CA THR A 47 -3.71 -0.81 -10.86
C THR A 47 -3.28 0.26 -11.85
N LEU A 48 -2.78 -0.10 -13.03
CA LEU A 48 -2.46 0.90 -14.05
C LEU A 48 -3.68 1.61 -14.61
N GLN A 49 -4.83 0.95 -14.70
CA GLN A 49 -6.05 1.60 -15.18
C GLN A 49 -6.48 2.75 -14.25
N TRP A 50 -6.30 2.57 -12.93
CA TRP A 50 -6.65 3.57 -11.92
C TRP A 50 -5.59 4.65 -11.72
N TRP A 51 -4.31 4.26 -11.79
CA TRP A 51 -3.18 5.13 -11.48
C TRP A 51 -2.46 5.65 -12.73
N GLY A 52 -2.85 5.22 -13.93
CA GLY A 52 -2.21 5.60 -15.19
C GLY A 52 -0.80 5.01 -15.30
N ASN A 53 0.18 5.87 -15.61
CA ASN A 53 1.58 5.46 -15.75
C ASN A 53 2.31 5.39 -14.41
N TRP A 54 1.64 4.94 -13.36
CA TRP A 54 2.14 4.98 -12.00
C TRP A 54 2.20 3.59 -11.41
N VAL A 55 3.23 3.38 -10.59
CA VAL A 55 3.36 2.17 -9.79
C VAL A 55 3.69 2.60 -8.36
N LEU A 56 2.80 2.25 -7.43
CA LEU A 56 2.93 2.58 -6.01
C LEU A 56 3.44 1.40 -5.21
N LEU A 57 4.09 1.70 -4.08
CA LEU A 57 4.48 0.73 -3.08
C LEU A 57 3.31 -0.20 -2.71
N PHE A 58 3.53 -1.51 -2.74
CA PHE A 58 2.50 -2.49 -2.43
C PHE A 58 1.91 -2.28 -1.03
N GLY A 59 0.58 -2.23 -0.92
CA GLY A 59 -0.13 -1.97 0.32
C GLY A 59 0.02 -0.55 0.87
N GLY A 60 0.74 0.34 0.17
CA GLY A 60 0.86 1.76 0.50
C GLY A 60 -0.43 2.46 0.12
N HIS A 61 -1.32 2.67 1.08
CA HIS A 61 -2.65 3.21 0.76
C HIS A 61 -2.91 4.61 1.26
N ARG A 62 -2.12 5.28 2.12
CA ARG A 62 -2.50 6.62 2.65
C ARG A 62 -1.34 7.52 3.10
N ASP A 63 -0.11 7.06 2.96
CA ASP A 63 1.04 7.66 3.63
C ASP A 63 2.15 8.02 2.64
N PHE A 64 3.18 8.72 3.12
CA PHE A 64 4.39 9.02 2.35
C PHE A 64 5.06 7.71 1.91
N MET A 65 5.20 7.45 0.60
CA MET A 65 5.51 6.11 0.07
C MET A 65 6.47 6.12 -1.13
N PHE A 66 7.12 4.98 -1.39
CA PHE A 66 7.91 4.78 -2.61
C PHE A 66 7.01 4.66 -3.84
N SER A 67 7.43 5.24 -4.95
CA SER A 67 6.63 5.27 -6.18
C SER A 67 7.50 5.41 -7.43
N LEU A 68 6.95 4.94 -8.54
CA LEU A 68 7.46 5.11 -9.90
C LEU A 68 6.39 5.82 -10.75
N SER A 69 6.82 6.66 -11.67
CA SER A 69 5.95 7.25 -12.69
C SER A 69 6.69 7.35 -14.02
N LEU A 70 6.03 7.01 -15.13
CA LEU A 70 6.58 7.14 -16.48
C LEU A 70 5.84 8.25 -17.22
N ASP A 71 6.54 9.33 -17.56
CA ASP A 71 5.91 10.45 -18.27
C ASP A 71 5.85 10.20 -19.78
N SER A 72 5.18 11.11 -20.50
CA SER A 72 5.02 11.06 -21.96
C SER A 72 6.30 11.36 -22.74
N THR A 73 7.39 11.75 -22.07
CA THR A 73 8.70 12.07 -22.65
C THR A 73 9.72 10.96 -22.42
N ASP A 74 9.25 9.75 -22.10
CA ASP A 74 10.06 8.58 -21.78
C ASP A 74 11.03 8.81 -20.62
N ARG A 75 10.62 9.58 -19.60
CA ARG A 75 11.37 9.67 -18.34
C ARG A 75 10.68 8.86 -17.25
N LEU A 76 11.47 7.99 -16.62
CA LEU A 76 11.09 7.30 -15.40
C LEU A 76 11.44 8.18 -14.21
N TRP A 77 10.42 8.55 -13.46
CA TRP A 77 10.51 9.27 -12.20
C TRP A 77 10.40 8.27 -11.06
N TYR A 78 11.28 8.37 -10.07
CA TYR A 78 11.33 7.44 -8.96
C TYR A 78 11.73 8.14 -7.67
N GLY A 79 11.09 7.77 -6.58
CA GLY A 79 11.41 8.27 -5.25
C GLY A 79 10.26 8.11 -4.27
N LEU A 80 10.14 9.07 -3.36
CA LEU A 80 9.07 9.14 -2.38
C LEU A 80 7.97 10.10 -2.86
N SER A 81 6.71 9.77 -2.56
CA SER A 81 5.57 10.60 -2.91
C SER A 81 4.60 10.78 -1.75
N PHE A 82 3.97 11.95 -1.75
CA PHE A 82 2.78 12.27 -0.98
C PHE A 82 1.59 12.23 -1.93
N PRO A 83 0.79 11.15 -1.94
CA PRO A 83 -0.39 11.12 -2.77
C PRO A 83 -1.47 12.01 -2.12
N LEU A 84 -1.86 13.07 -2.83
CA LEU A 84 -2.67 14.17 -2.32
C LEU A 84 -4.13 14.06 -2.74
N GLN A 85 -4.37 13.58 -3.95
CA GLN A 85 -5.70 13.45 -4.51
C GLN A 85 -5.67 12.44 -5.65
N ASN A 86 -6.47 11.38 -5.55
CA ASN A 86 -6.79 10.55 -6.70
C ASN A 86 -8.30 10.57 -6.94
N LYS A 87 -8.72 10.69 -8.19
CA LYS A 87 -10.12 10.53 -8.60
C LYS A 87 -10.39 9.03 -8.72
N GLY A 88 -10.96 8.41 -7.69
CA GLY A 88 -11.31 6.98 -7.73
C GLY A 88 -11.57 6.35 -6.35
N MET A 89 -11.63 5.02 -6.31
CA MET A 89 -11.95 4.21 -5.12
C MET A 89 -11.01 4.46 -3.91
N TYR A 90 -9.84 5.06 -4.16
CA TYR A 90 -8.85 5.45 -3.15
C TYR A 90 -8.70 6.97 -3.03
N ALA A 91 -9.80 7.74 -3.10
CA ALA A 91 -9.77 9.19 -2.99
C ALA A 91 -9.10 9.65 -1.69
N PHE A 92 -7.84 10.09 -1.79
CA PHE A 92 -7.13 10.70 -0.68
C PHE A 92 -7.71 12.06 -0.39
N ARG A 93 -7.98 12.26 0.88
CA ARG A 93 -8.50 13.50 1.41
C ARG A 93 -7.31 14.31 1.87
N ARG A 94 -7.10 15.50 1.29
CA ARG A 94 -6.07 16.46 1.73
C ARG A 94 -6.19 16.78 3.22
N ASP A 95 -7.39 16.65 3.77
CA ASP A 95 -7.68 16.81 5.18
C ASP A 95 -7.26 15.64 6.08
N ASP A 96 -6.78 14.52 5.52
CA ASP A 96 -6.33 13.33 6.26
C ASP A 96 -5.28 13.72 7.32
N PRO A 97 -5.59 13.49 8.63
CA PRO A 97 -4.68 13.80 9.72
C PRO A 97 -3.30 13.13 9.60
N LYS A 98 -3.22 11.92 9.02
CA LYS A 98 -1.95 11.21 8.82
C LYS A 98 -1.09 11.90 7.78
N LEU A 99 -1.69 12.29 6.66
CA LEU A 99 -0.98 13.00 5.60
C LEU A 99 -0.46 14.35 6.10
N LYS A 100 -1.28 15.09 6.85
CA LYS A 100 -0.87 16.33 7.54
C LYS A 100 0.27 16.09 8.53
N LYS A 101 0.26 14.99 9.28
CA LYS A 101 1.37 14.60 10.17
C LYS A 101 2.65 14.34 9.37
N CYS A 102 2.56 13.66 8.23
CA CYS A 102 3.69 13.39 7.37
C CYS A 102 4.29 14.71 6.82
N TYR A 103 3.47 15.68 6.38
CA TYR A 103 3.97 17.00 5.97
C TYR A 103 4.72 17.73 7.08
N LYS A 104 4.15 17.76 8.29
CA LYS A 104 4.81 18.38 9.44
C LYS A 104 6.14 17.70 9.73
N SER A 105 6.18 16.37 9.67
CA SER A 105 7.40 15.59 9.94
C SER A 105 8.46 15.80 8.87
N PHE A 106 8.05 15.82 7.60
CA PHE A 106 8.91 16.15 6.46
C PHE A 106 9.50 17.54 6.57
N ASN A 107 8.69 18.57 6.82
CA ASN A 107 9.20 19.94 6.97
C ASN A 107 10.17 20.09 8.14
N LYS A 108 9.91 19.41 9.28
CA LYS A 108 10.84 19.37 10.41
C LYS A 108 12.16 18.70 10.04
N LEU A 109 12.12 17.60 9.30
CA LEU A 109 13.31 16.91 8.83
C LEU A 109 14.10 17.80 7.86
N TYR A 110 13.42 18.47 6.93
CA TYR A 110 14.03 19.43 6.01
C TYR A 110 14.69 20.59 6.75
N ASP A 111 14.03 21.19 7.75
CA ASP A 111 14.61 22.29 8.54
C ASP A 111 15.85 21.84 9.35
N LYS A 112 15.88 20.60 9.86
CA LYS A 112 17.01 20.07 10.64
C LYS A 112 18.18 19.61 9.77
N SER A 113 17.91 19.08 8.58
CA SER A 113 18.91 18.39 7.76
C SER A 113 18.60 18.58 6.26
N PRO A 114 18.69 19.82 5.74
CA PRO A 114 18.36 20.12 4.34
C PRO A 114 19.28 19.38 3.36
N ASP A 115 20.54 19.17 3.74
CA ASP A 115 21.55 18.50 2.90
C ASP A 115 21.17 17.04 2.55
N LEU A 116 20.32 16.39 3.36
CA LEU A 116 19.77 15.05 3.04
C LEU A 116 18.99 15.01 1.73
N PHE A 117 18.57 16.18 1.24
CA PHE A 117 17.75 16.33 0.05
C PHE A 117 18.47 16.93 -1.14
N SER A 118 19.77 17.24 -1.01
CA SER A 118 20.56 17.93 -2.03
C SER A 118 20.70 17.15 -3.35
N ASP A 119 20.67 15.82 -3.28
CA ASP A 119 20.75 14.93 -4.45
C ASP A 119 19.38 14.64 -5.10
N TYR A 120 18.30 15.24 -4.57
CA TYR A 120 16.94 14.99 -5.03
C TYR A 120 16.27 16.25 -5.56
N THR A 121 15.29 16.06 -6.41
CA THR A 121 14.39 17.11 -6.88
C THR A 121 12.99 16.87 -6.34
N MET A 122 12.23 17.94 -6.24
CA MET A 122 10.81 17.90 -5.94
C MET A 122 10.01 18.30 -7.18
N TRP A 123 8.94 17.58 -7.47
CA TRP A 123 8.00 17.95 -8.52
C TRP A 123 6.58 17.67 -8.07
N ARG A 124 5.63 18.23 -8.81
CA ARG A 124 4.19 18.08 -8.53
C ARG A 124 3.53 17.39 -9.69
N GLU A 125 2.48 16.64 -9.40
CA GLU A 125 1.57 16.15 -10.43
C GLU A 125 0.30 16.98 -10.45
N VAL A 126 -0.06 17.47 -11.63
CA VAL A 126 -1.32 18.16 -11.89
C VAL A 126 -1.91 17.61 -13.17
N ASN A 127 -3.12 17.06 -13.11
CA ASN A 127 -3.83 16.45 -14.24
C ASN A 127 -2.96 15.44 -15.00
N ARG A 128 -2.35 14.50 -14.27
CA ARG A 128 -1.48 13.44 -14.79
C ARG A 128 -0.20 13.92 -15.47
N SER A 129 0.19 15.16 -15.23
CA SER A 129 1.39 15.79 -15.81
C SER A 129 2.33 16.25 -14.71
N ILE A 130 3.62 16.04 -14.93
CA ILE A 130 4.67 16.50 -14.03
C ILE A 130 4.96 17.98 -14.28
N VAL A 131 4.91 18.77 -13.22
CA VAL A 131 5.11 20.22 -13.25
C VAL A 131 6.01 20.67 -12.09
N ASP A 132 6.56 21.88 -12.21
CA ASP A 132 7.33 22.58 -11.16
C ASP A 132 8.48 21.77 -10.56
N ILE A 133 9.31 21.22 -11.44
CA ILE A 133 10.54 20.54 -11.04
C ILE A 133 11.48 21.56 -10.39
N THR A 134 11.73 21.37 -9.10
CA THR A 134 12.48 22.30 -8.25
C THR A 134 13.44 21.53 -7.35
N GLN A 135 14.36 22.25 -6.70
CA GLN A 135 15.06 21.70 -5.54
C GLN A 135 14.06 21.37 -4.43
N VAL A 136 14.35 20.35 -3.64
CA VAL A 136 13.49 19.97 -2.52
C VAL A 136 13.31 21.15 -1.58
N GLN A 137 12.06 21.40 -1.20
CA GLN A 137 11.68 22.51 -0.33
C GLN A 137 10.55 22.09 0.61
N LYS A 138 10.23 22.93 1.59
CA LYS A 138 9.11 22.68 2.51
C LYS A 138 7.78 22.62 1.78
N ILE A 139 6.95 21.65 2.17
CA ILE A 139 5.58 21.50 1.69
C ILE A 139 4.69 22.45 2.50
N ASN A 140 4.02 23.36 1.79
CA ASN A 140 3.04 24.29 2.33
C ASN A 140 1.74 24.24 1.49
N ASN A 141 0.74 25.03 1.89
CA ASN A 141 -0.55 25.05 1.20
C ASN A 141 -0.41 25.38 -0.30
N LYS A 142 0.50 26.27 -0.71
CA LYS A 142 0.72 26.61 -2.13
C LYS A 142 1.26 25.43 -2.93
N THR A 143 2.16 24.65 -2.34
CA THR A 143 2.73 23.46 -3.01
C THR A 143 1.72 22.32 -3.09
N SER A 144 0.78 22.22 -2.13
CA SER A 144 -0.19 21.12 -2.04
C SER A 144 -1.58 21.42 -2.62
N ASP A 145 -1.87 22.67 -2.99
CA ASP A 145 -3.19 23.04 -3.53
C ASP A 145 -3.32 22.71 -5.02
N GLY A 146 -4.49 22.20 -5.41
CA GLY A 146 -4.78 21.70 -6.77
C GLY A 146 -3.92 20.54 -7.31
N VAL A 147 -3.07 19.91 -6.50
CA VAL A 147 -2.15 18.85 -6.99
C VAL A 147 -2.60 17.43 -6.59
N GLU A 148 -2.31 16.47 -7.47
CA GLU A 148 -2.63 15.05 -7.31
C GLU A 148 -1.58 14.34 -6.45
N ALA A 149 -0.31 14.72 -6.59
CA ALA A 149 0.76 14.28 -5.70
C ALA A 149 1.92 15.30 -5.65
N ILE A 150 2.74 15.17 -4.60
CA ILE A 150 4.07 15.79 -4.53
C ILE A 150 5.09 14.68 -4.45
N PHE A 151 6.14 14.78 -5.25
CA PHE A 151 7.22 13.81 -5.29
C PHE A 151 8.54 14.40 -4.88
N ILE A 152 9.41 13.52 -4.40
CA ILE A 152 10.80 13.80 -4.07
C ILE A 152 11.62 12.63 -4.58
N GLY A 153 12.61 12.90 -5.43
CA GLY A 153 13.46 11.84 -5.97
C GLY A 153 14.24 12.27 -7.21
N LYS A 154 14.38 11.33 -8.13
CA LYS A 154 15.17 11.49 -9.36
C LYS A 154 14.36 11.10 -10.60
N ALA A 155 14.92 11.46 -11.76
CA ALA A 155 14.39 11.08 -13.06
C ALA A 155 15.51 10.57 -13.96
N VAL A 156 15.21 9.53 -14.73
CA VAL A 156 16.13 8.95 -15.71
C VAL A 156 15.39 8.72 -17.03
N LYS A 157 16.08 8.84 -18.16
CA LYS A 157 15.48 8.50 -19.46
C LYS A 157 15.32 6.98 -19.54
N LEU A 158 14.26 6.53 -20.22
CA LEU A 158 13.91 5.11 -20.34
C LEU A 158 15.03 4.25 -20.91
N ASN A 159 15.81 4.79 -21.85
CA ASN A 159 16.94 4.09 -22.48
C ASN A 159 18.22 4.07 -21.63
N ASP A 160 18.26 4.89 -20.58
CA ASP A 160 19.43 5.08 -19.70
C ASP A 160 19.18 4.50 -18.30
N ILE A 161 18.13 3.65 -18.14
CA ILE A 161 17.77 3.08 -16.84
C ILE A 161 18.91 2.21 -16.31
N ASP A 162 19.43 2.60 -15.16
CA ASP A 162 20.23 1.77 -14.28
C ASP A 162 19.37 1.34 -13.07
N TYR A 163 18.99 0.07 -13.03
CA TYR A 163 18.17 -0.46 -11.95
C TYR A 163 18.89 -0.47 -10.59
N GLU A 164 20.22 -0.61 -10.57
CA GLU A 164 21.00 -0.60 -9.33
C GLU A 164 21.05 0.82 -8.74
N GLU A 165 21.14 1.84 -9.60
CA GLU A 165 21.07 3.26 -9.18
C GLU A 165 19.70 3.61 -8.58
N ILE A 166 18.62 3.09 -9.17
CA ILE A 166 17.25 3.25 -8.65
C ILE A 166 17.12 2.59 -7.27
N LEU A 167 17.56 1.34 -7.12
CA LEU A 167 17.47 0.61 -5.85
C LEU A 167 18.36 1.21 -4.76
N THR A 168 19.57 1.64 -5.11
CA THR A 168 20.47 2.38 -4.20
C THR A 168 19.84 3.70 -3.76
N THR A 169 19.19 4.41 -4.69
CA THR A 169 18.45 5.64 -4.37
C THR A 169 17.32 5.34 -3.38
N PHE A 170 16.56 4.26 -3.59
CA PHE A 170 15.54 3.86 -2.63
C PHE A 170 16.10 3.48 -1.26
N ASP A 171 17.22 2.73 -1.21
CA ASP A 171 17.90 2.38 0.03
C ASP A 171 18.30 3.62 0.83
N ASN A 172 18.85 4.64 0.16
CA ASN A 172 19.22 5.93 0.77
C ASN A 172 17.99 6.69 1.30
N MET A 173 16.84 6.55 0.61
CA MET A 173 15.60 7.20 0.98
C MET A 173 14.83 6.50 2.12
N ILE A 174 15.20 5.27 2.51
CA ILE A 174 14.54 4.54 3.62
C ILE A 174 14.62 5.33 4.94
N GLY A 175 15.74 5.98 5.22
CA GLY A 175 15.88 6.80 6.42
C GLY A 175 14.88 7.96 6.46
N ILE A 176 14.68 8.62 5.31
CA ILE A 176 13.69 9.70 5.15
C ILE A 176 12.28 9.13 5.34
N TYR A 177 11.98 8.01 4.69
CA TYR A 177 10.70 7.32 4.80
C TYR A 177 10.34 7.00 6.26
N ILE A 178 11.28 6.41 7.01
CA ILE A 178 11.08 6.02 8.41
C ILE A 178 10.75 7.25 9.27
N LYS A 179 11.60 8.29 9.21
CA LYS A 179 11.46 9.51 10.03
C LYS A 179 10.17 10.27 9.75
N VAL A 180 9.79 10.38 8.47
CA VAL A 180 8.57 11.09 8.07
C VAL A 180 7.32 10.35 8.53
N ASN A 181 7.26 9.03 8.35
CA ASN A 181 6.09 8.24 8.72
C ASN A 181 5.96 8.00 10.23
N SER A 182 7.06 7.86 10.97
CA SER A 182 7.04 7.77 12.44
C SER A 182 6.71 9.12 13.09
N GLY A 183 7.23 10.21 12.50
CA GLY A 183 7.27 11.54 13.11
C GLY A 183 8.38 11.71 14.15
N ASP A 184 9.31 10.76 14.21
CA ASP A 184 10.49 10.75 15.07
C ASP A 184 11.76 10.90 14.21
N LEU A 185 12.51 11.98 14.43
CA LEU A 185 13.70 12.32 13.64
C LEU A 185 14.93 11.47 14.00
N GLU A 186 14.91 10.81 15.15
CA GLU A 186 15.96 9.89 15.60
C GLU A 186 15.65 8.44 15.21
N ALA A 187 14.45 8.18 14.66
CA ALA A 187 14.10 6.87 14.19
C ALA A 187 15.04 6.43 13.06
N SER A 188 15.59 5.22 13.24
CA SER A 188 16.39 4.53 12.24
C SER A 188 15.89 3.09 12.12
N TYR A 189 16.23 2.46 11.01
CA TYR A 189 15.88 1.07 10.76
C TYR A 189 16.44 0.12 11.83
N GLU A 190 17.68 0.33 12.26
CA GLU A 190 18.39 -0.49 13.24
C GLU A 190 17.67 -0.48 14.60
N ASN A 191 16.96 0.60 14.90
CA ASN A 191 16.24 0.80 16.15
C ASN A 191 14.76 0.36 16.08
N LEU A 192 14.29 -0.08 14.90
CA LEU A 192 12.92 -0.56 14.74
C LEU A 192 12.76 -1.94 15.40
N LYS A 193 12.01 -1.97 16.50
CA LYS A 193 11.52 -3.21 17.12
C LYS A 193 10.27 -3.68 16.39
N GLU A 194 10.02 -4.99 16.43
CA GLU A 194 8.71 -5.50 16.02
C GLU A 194 7.62 -4.84 16.88
N PRO A 195 6.48 -4.44 16.29
CA PRO A 195 5.42 -3.90 17.11
C PRO A 195 4.99 -5.03 18.06
N PRO A 196 4.63 -4.72 19.31
CA PRO A 196 3.94 -5.73 20.11
C PRO A 196 2.75 -6.22 19.27
N PRO A 197 2.47 -7.54 19.25
CA PRO A 197 1.29 -8.04 18.55
C PRO A 197 0.12 -7.22 19.06
N LYS A 198 -0.55 -6.49 18.15
CA LYS A 198 -1.74 -5.73 18.53
C LYS A 198 -2.65 -6.73 19.22
N PRO A 199 -3.11 -6.46 20.46
CA PRO A 199 -4.18 -7.24 21.05
C PRO A 199 -5.27 -7.37 19.98
N LYS A 200 -5.76 -8.59 19.75
CA LYS A 200 -6.95 -8.78 18.92
C LYS A 200 -8.08 -8.05 19.63
N GLU A 201 -8.29 -6.77 19.29
CA GLU A 201 -9.41 -6.01 19.78
C GLU A 201 -10.63 -6.58 19.06
N ILE A 202 -11.38 -7.41 19.77
CA ILE A 202 -12.63 -7.99 19.31
C ILE A 202 -13.65 -6.86 19.39
N TRP A 203 -13.91 -6.21 18.26
CA TRP A 203 -15.03 -5.28 18.17
C TRP A 203 -16.30 -6.09 17.95
N PRO A 204 -17.31 -5.98 18.84
CA PRO A 204 -18.62 -6.53 18.52
C PRO A 204 -19.13 -5.82 17.25
N TRP A 205 -19.80 -6.57 16.39
CA TRP A 205 -20.46 -5.99 15.23
C TRP A 205 -21.45 -4.93 15.72
N SER A 206 -21.60 -3.83 14.98
CA SER A 206 -22.74 -2.95 15.25
C SER A 206 -24.02 -3.68 14.84
N ASP A 207 -25.07 -3.53 15.64
CA ASP A 207 -26.40 -4.12 15.38
C ASP A 207 -26.89 -3.81 13.95
N GLU A 208 -26.47 -2.67 13.41
CA GLU A 208 -26.83 -2.21 12.07
C GLU A 208 -26.14 -2.98 10.94
N VAL A 209 -24.87 -3.38 11.12
CA VAL A 209 -24.16 -4.24 10.16
C VAL A 209 -24.68 -5.66 10.23
N ILE A 210 -24.97 -6.18 11.43
CA ILE A 210 -25.62 -7.49 11.61
C ILE A 210 -26.98 -7.48 10.90
N LYS A 211 -27.82 -6.48 11.19
CA LYS A 211 -29.18 -6.38 10.67
C LYS A 211 -29.23 -6.21 9.16
N ARG A 212 -28.34 -5.40 8.58
CA ARG A 212 -28.24 -5.25 7.12
C ARG A 212 -27.79 -6.54 6.44
N THR A 213 -26.82 -7.23 7.03
CA THR A 213 -26.30 -8.48 6.51
C THR A 213 -27.35 -9.60 6.57
N LEU A 214 -28.11 -9.69 7.68
CA LEU A 214 -29.24 -10.61 7.83
C LEU A 214 -30.44 -10.25 6.94
N ASN A 215 -30.64 -8.96 6.60
CA ASN A 215 -31.70 -8.55 5.69
C ASN A 215 -31.38 -8.89 4.22
N ASP A 216 -30.13 -8.70 3.80
CA ASP A 216 -29.71 -8.94 2.42
C ASP A 216 -29.44 -10.43 2.16
N LEU A 217 -29.09 -11.20 3.19
CA LEU A 217 -28.71 -12.62 3.14
C LEU A 217 -29.19 -13.36 4.41
N PRO A 218 -30.50 -13.71 4.49
CA PRO A 218 -31.16 -14.17 5.73
C PRO A 218 -30.67 -15.50 6.29
N ASP A 219 -29.97 -16.30 5.48
CA ASP A 219 -29.45 -17.62 5.87
C ASP A 219 -27.95 -17.61 6.22
N LEU A 220 -27.34 -16.43 6.35
CA LEU A 220 -25.89 -16.27 6.42
C LEU A 220 -25.43 -15.86 7.83
N VAL A 221 -24.67 -16.72 8.49
CA VAL A 221 -24.16 -16.51 9.87
C VAL A 221 -22.64 -16.28 9.85
N PHE A 222 -22.17 -15.05 9.62
CA PHE A 222 -20.75 -14.78 9.33
C PHE A 222 -19.79 -14.74 10.54
N GLY A 223 -18.60 -15.32 10.36
CA GLY A 223 -17.35 -14.95 11.03
C GLY A 223 -16.36 -14.32 10.03
N VAL A 224 -15.85 -13.11 10.29
CA VAL A 224 -14.86 -12.43 9.42
C VAL A 224 -13.47 -12.62 10.02
N ASP A 225 -12.48 -12.96 9.19
CA ASP A 225 -11.06 -12.88 9.54
C ASP A 225 -10.69 -11.42 9.81
N LEU A 226 -10.67 -11.07 11.10
CA LEU A 226 -10.39 -9.73 11.61
C LEU A 226 -8.99 -9.22 11.25
N GLU A 227 -8.14 -10.13 10.84
CA GLU A 227 -6.73 -9.94 10.63
C GLU A 227 -6.47 -9.47 9.17
N THR A 228 -7.30 -9.90 8.22
CA THR A 228 -7.27 -9.41 6.82
C THR A 228 -8.42 -8.46 6.47
N ARG A 229 -9.48 -8.40 7.28
CA ARG A 229 -10.75 -7.66 7.02
C ARG A 229 -11.36 -7.91 5.64
N SER A 230 -10.91 -8.97 4.98
CA SER A 230 -11.19 -9.26 3.59
C SER A 230 -11.44 -10.75 3.39
N ARG A 231 -11.61 -11.51 4.47
CA ARG A 231 -11.91 -12.94 4.43
C ARG A 231 -12.98 -13.30 5.44
N VAL A 232 -13.76 -14.31 5.13
CA VAL A 232 -14.78 -14.95 5.96
C VAL A 232 -14.25 -16.34 6.27
N MET A 233 -14.15 -16.67 7.55
CA MET A 233 -13.58 -17.94 8.00
C MET A 233 -14.63 -19.04 7.98
N LEU A 234 -14.24 -20.22 7.55
CA LEU A 234 -15.06 -21.41 7.44
C LEU A 234 -14.40 -22.57 8.15
N LYS A 235 -15.22 -23.46 8.70
CA LYS A 235 -14.83 -24.75 9.24
C LYS A 235 -15.64 -25.84 8.56
N ARG A 236 -14.97 -26.91 8.15
CA ARG A 236 -15.58 -28.08 7.56
C ARG A 236 -15.97 -29.08 8.65
N ASN A 237 -16.97 -29.92 8.40
CA ASN A 237 -17.41 -30.97 9.33
C ASN A 237 -16.29 -31.93 9.79
N ASP A 238 -15.24 -32.10 8.99
CA ASP A 238 -14.06 -32.91 9.34
C ASP A 238 -13.02 -32.16 10.21
N GLY A 239 -13.31 -30.91 10.58
CA GLY A 239 -12.44 -30.04 11.36
C GLY A 239 -11.45 -29.21 10.54
N THR A 240 -11.48 -29.29 9.21
CA THR A 240 -10.63 -28.48 8.32
C THR A 240 -11.06 -27.02 8.35
N TYR A 241 -10.10 -26.11 8.28
CA TYR A 241 -10.35 -24.66 8.22
C TYR A 241 -10.10 -24.11 6.83
N GLY A 242 -10.90 -23.13 6.43
CA GLY A 242 -10.79 -22.46 5.16
C GLY A 242 -11.36 -21.04 5.22
N HIS A 243 -11.33 -20.36 4.10
CA HIS A 243 -11.88 -19.01 4.00
C HIS A 243 -12.36 -18.67 2.60
N ILE A 244 -13.32 -17.75 2.51
CA ILE A 244 -13.65 -17.04 1.27
C ILE A 244 -13.25 -15.57 1.43
N THR A 245 -12.95 -14.85 0.35
CA THR A 245 -12.74 -13.39 0.50
C THR A 245 -14.08 -12.71 0.79
N LEU A 246 -14.07 -11.61 1.53
CA LEU A 246 -15.26 -10.80 1.81
C LEU A 246 -15.86 -10.26 0.50
N VAL A 247 -15.02 -9.88 -0.47
CA VAL A 247 -15.47 -9.46 -1.79
C VAL A 247 -16.19 -10.60 -2.51
N ASN A 248 -15.63 -11.82 -2.47
CA ASN A 248 -16.27 -12.99 -3.06
C ASN A 248 -17.58 -13.34 -2.36
N ALA A 249 -17.60 -13.29 -1.02
CA ALA A 249 -18.81 -13.49 -0.22
C ALA A 249 -19.93 -12.50 -0.59
N LEU A 250 -19.59 -11.21 -0.71
CA LEU A 250 -20.52 -10.15 -1.09
C LEU A 250 -21.02 -10.28 -2.53
N ASN A 251 -20.17 -10.79 -3.43
CA ASN A 251 -20.50 -11.02 -4.84
C ASN A 251 -21.09 -12.42 -5.12
N ARG A 252 -21.41 -13.20 -4.09
CA ARG A 252 -21.93 -14.58 -4.22
C ARG A 252 -21.01 -15.50 -5.05
N VAL A 253 -19.71 -15.31 -4.90
CA VAL A 253 -18.67 -16.18 -5.46
C VAL A 253 -18.16 -17.07 -4.34
N TYR A 254 -18.40 -18.37 -4.44
CA TYR A 254 -18.10 -19.34 -3.38
C TYR A 254 -16.82 -20.10 -3.70
N THR A 255 -15.69 -19.40 -3.56
CA THR A 255 -14.35 -19.96 -3.73
C THR A 255 -13.68 -20.08 -2.38
N VAL A 256 -13.67 -21.29 -1.83
CA VAL A 256 -13.08 -21.58 -0.52
C VAL A 256 -11.61 -21.94 -0.71
N VAL A 257 -10.75 -21.32 0.09
CA VAL A 257 -9.32 -21.63 0.17
C VAL A 257 -9.04 -22.24 1.54
N ASP A 258 -8.63 -23.50 1.58
CA ASP A 258 -8.28 -24.18 2.83
C ASP A 258 -6.90 -23.75 3.36
N LYS A 259 -6.52 -24.29 4.52
CA LYS A 259 -5.21 -24.02 5.16
C LYS A 259 -4.00 -24.48 4.35
N ASP A 260 -4.19 -25.43 3.43
CA ASP A 260 -3.15 -26.04 2.60
C ASP A 260 -3.14 -25.42 1.19
N GLU A 261 -3.82 -24.29 1.02
CA GLU A 261 -3.99 -23.52 -0.23
C GLU A 261 -4.76 -24.25 -1.35
N ASN A 262 -5.52 -25.31 -1.02
CA ASN A 262 -6.43 -25.92 -1.98
C ASN A 262 -7.63 -25.01 -2.21
N VAL A 263 -8.05 -24.92 -3.47
CA VAL A 263 -9.16 -24.07 -3.90
C VAL A 263 -10.34 -24.93 -4.31
N GLU A 264 -11.45 -24.80 -3.58
CA GLU A 264 -12.73 -25.44 -3.90
C GLU A 264 -13.70 -24.39 -4.48
N TYR A 265 -14.40 -24.76 -5.55
CA TYR A 265 -15.37 -23.91 -6.24
C TYR A 265 -16.76 -24.48 -6.06
N TYR A 266 -17.71 -23.62 -5.68
CA TYR A 266 -19.12 -23.99 -5.56
C TYR A 266 -19.97 -23.05 -6.41
N SER A 267 -21.02 -23.61 -7.04
CA SER A 267 -21.92 -22.80 -7.86
C SER A 267 -22.84 -21.92 -7.01
N ASP A 268 -23.12 -22.33 -5.77
CA ASP A 268 -23.87 -21.56 -4.78
C ASP A 268 -23.49 -21.94 -3.32
N VAL A 269 -24.08 -21.20 -2.36
CA VAL A 269 -23.85 -21.41 -0.91
C VAL A 269 -24.37 -22.77 -0.41
N HIS A 270 -25.42 -23.33 -1.03
CA HIS A 270 -25.99 -24.61 -0.61
C HIS A 270 -25.04 -25.75 -0.98
N GLU A 271 -24.39 -25.70 -2.13
CA GLU A 271 -23.35 -26.66 -2.51
C GLU A 271 -22.14 -26.59 -1.56
N MET A 272 -21.70 -25.38 -1.20
CA MET A 272 -20.62 -25.17 -0.24
C MET A 272 -20.95 -25.77 1.14
N VAL A 273 -22.18 -25.55 1.64
CA VAL A 273 -22.65 -26.12 2.91
C VAL A 273 -22.81 -27.65 2.83
N LYS A 274 -23.33 -28.18 1.71
CA LYS A 274 -23.39 -29.64 1.47
C LYS A 274 -22.01 -30.28 1.45
N ALA A 275 -20.99 -29.57 0.96
CA ALA A 275 -19.60 -30.01 1.00
C ALA A 275 -18.98 -29.98 2.42
N GLY A 276 -19.77 -29.54 3.41
CA GLY A 276 -19.46 -29.58 4.83
C GLY A 276 -18.89 -28.28 5.38
N TRP A 277 -18.74 -27.23 4.57
CA TRP A 277 -18.25 -25.93 5.02
C TRP A 277 -19.35 -25.15 5.73
N VAL A 278 -19.12 -24.86 6.99
CA VAL A 278 -19.93 -23.99 7.83
C VAL A 278 -19.08 -22.84 8.34
N LEU A 279 -19.70 -21.78 8.84
CA LEU A 279 -18.99 -20.66 9.44
C LEU A 279 -18.52 -21.06 10.84
N ASP A 280 -17.27 -20.72 11.19
CA ASP A 280 -16.68 -20.95 12.53
C ASP A 280 -16.92 -19.75 13.45
#